data_AF-A0A2N2D9K6-F1
#
_entry.id   AF-A0A2N2D9K6-F1
#
_cell.length_a   1.000
_cell.length_b   1.000
_cell.length_c   1.000
_cell.angle_alpha   90.00
_cell.angle_beta   90.00
_cell.angle_gamma   90.00
#
_symmetry.space_group_name_H-M   'P 1'
#
loop_
_entity.id
_entity.type
_entity.pdbx_description
1 polymer ?
#
loop_
_entity_poly.entity_id
_entity_poly.type
_entity_poly.pdbx_seq_one_letter_code
_entity_poly.pdbx_strand_id
1 'polypeptide(L)'
;LMDIKGVAPYYQIVVERKGYLDDMEVQVELEKEMFTGSFRDLEFMERKIKSKLHAVLSIDVTVKLVEPKSLQRSEGKSQRVIDKRNI
;
A
#
# COMPACT_ATOMS: atom_id res chain seq x y z
N LEU A 1 1.66 -9.78 0.93
CA LEU A 1 0.46 -8.94 1.20
C LEU A 1 -0.83 -9.76 1.11
N MET A 2 -1.00 -10.61 0.09
CA MET A 2 -2.23 -11.37 -0.18
C MET A 2 -2.73 -12.31 0.94
N ASP A 3 -1.90 -12.66 1.93
CA ASP A 3 -2.33 -13.48 3.08
C ASP A 3 -2.92 -12.66 4.25
N ILE A 4 -2.96 -11.33 4.12
CA ILE A 4 -3.53 -10.46 5.14
C ILE A 4 -5.05 -10.38 4.90
N LYS A 5 -5.83 -10.98 5.80
CA LYS A 5 -7.29 -10.87 5.77
C LYS A 5 -7.73 -9.41 5.74
N GLY A 6 -8.68 -9.11 4.86
CA GLY A 6 -9.29 -7.79 4.74
C GLY A 6 -8.61 -6.81 3.78
N VAL A 7 -7.57 -7.28 3.09
CA VAL A 7 -6.84 -6.54 2.07
C VAL A 7 -7.15 -7.18 0.71
N ALA A 8 -7.56 -6.36 -0.25
CA ALA A 8 -7.74 -6.82 -1.62
C ALA A 8 -6.37 -7.11 -2.27
N PRO A 9 -6.30 -7.94 -3.33
CA PRO A 9 -5.03 -8.27 -3.99
C PRO A 9 -4.42 -7.11 -4.80
N TYR A 10 -4.98 -5.90 -4.70
CA TYR A 10 -4.59 -4.73 -5.45
C TYR A 10 -3.72 -3.81 -4.58
N TYR A 11 -2.56 -3.47 -5.12
CA TYR A 11 -1.62 -2.57 -4.48
C TYR A 11 -0.85 -1.76 -5.52
N GLN A 12 -0.31 -0.63 -5.09
CA GLN A 12 0.56 0.21 -5.88
C GLN A 12 1.69 0.73 -5.01
N ILE A 13 2.90 0.65 -5.52
CA ILE A 13 4.11 1.18 -4.90
C ILE A 13 4.40 2.51 -5.57
N VAL A 14 4.47 3.57 -4.78
CA VAL A 14 4.90 4.89 -5.22
C VAL A 14 6.27 5.15 -4.63
N VAL A 15 7.24 5.42 -5.49
CA VAL A 15 8.59 5.77 -5.07
C VAL A 15 8.82 7.23 -5.42
N GLU A 16 9.21 8.04 -4.45
CA GLU A 16 9.51 9.45 -4.63
C GLU A 16 10.83 9.82 -3.95
N ARG A 17 11.40 10.97 -4.32
CA ARG A 17 12.62 11.49 -3.69
C ARG A 17 12.28 12.75 -2.90
N LYS A 18 12.50 12.71 -1.59
CA LYS A 18 12.34 13.85 -0.68
C LYS A 18 13.73 14.32 -0.24
N GLY A 19 14.23 15.35 -0.92
CA GLY A 19 15.60 15.83 -0.74
C GLY A 19 16.61 14.76 -1.15
N TYR A 20 17.39 14.26 -0.19
CA TYR A 20 18.42 13.22 -0.42
C TYR A 20 17.93 11.81 -0.07
N LEU A 21 16.69 11.65 0.37
CA LEU A 21 16.13 10.36 0.79
C LEU A 21 15.10 9.88 -0.22
N ASP A 22 15.14 8.58 -0.52
CA ASP A 22 14.06 7.90 -1.23
C ASP A 22 12.95 7.57 -0.23
N ASP A 23 11.71 7.87 -0.60
CA ASP A 23 10.50 7.59 0.16
C ASP A 23 9.67 6.58 -0.64
N MET A 24 9.27 5.49 0.02
CA MET A 24 8.48 4.44 -0.59
C MET A 24 7.12 4.35 0.11
N GLU A 25 6.06 4.64 -0.63
CA GLU A 25 4.68 4.47 -0.21
C GLU A 25 4.08 3.21 -0.85
N VAL A 26 3.49 2.34 -0.05
CA VAL A 26 2.75 1.17 -0.50
C VAL A 26 1.27 1.42 -0.25
N GLN A 27 0.54 1.70 -1.33
CA GLN A 27 -0.91 1.84 -1.34
C GLN A 27 -1.57 0.47 -1.48
N VAL A 28 -2.53 0.17 -0.61
CA VAL A 28 -3.18 -1.14 -0.52
C VAL A 28 -4.69 -0.94 -0.49
N GLU A 29 -5.42 -1.57 -1.42
CA GLU A 29 -6.88 -1.53 -1.41
C GLU A 29 -7.45 -2.40 -0.29
N LEU A 30 -8.47 -1.87 0.39
CA LEU A 30 -9.27 -2.63 1.34
C LEU A 30 -10.30 -3.50 0.61
N GLU A 31 -10.72 -4.58 1.26
CA GLU A 31 -11.92 -5.29 0.86
C GLU A 31 -13.17 -4.47 1.18
N LYS A 32 -14.20 -4.54 0.32
CA LYS A 32 -15.44 -3.76 0.46
C LYS A 32 -16.15 -3.99 1.79
N GLU A 33 -15.99 -5.18 2.36
CA GLU A 33 -16.67 -5.64 3.58
C GLU A 33 -15.92 -5.25 4.87
N MET A 34 -14.69 -4.74 4.76
CA MET A 34 -13.83 -4.47 5.93
C MET A 34 -13.96 -3.06 6.49
N PHE A 35 -14.51 -2.11 5.74
CA PHE A 35 -14.70 -0.78 6.27
C PHE A 35 -15.93 -0.75 7.18
N THR A 36 -15.69 -0.96 8.48
CA THR A 36 -16.71 -0.91 9.54
C THR A 36 -16.95 0.53 10.05
N GLY A 37 -16.22 1.52 9.53
CA GLY A 37 -16.21 2.90 10.03
C GLY A 37 -15.29 3.14 11.24
N SER A 38 -14.57 2.12 11.73
CA SER A 38 -13.64 2.24 12.85
C SER A 38 -12.23 2.62 12.37
N PHE A 39 -11.76 3.82 12.74
CA PHE A 39 -10.38 4.26 12.49
C PHE A 39 -9.34 3.35 13.15
N ARG A 40 -9.67 2.75 14.30
CA ARG A 40 -8.74 1.88 15.04
C ARG A 40 -8.43 0.60 14.28
N ASP A 41 -9.40 0.05 13.54
CA ASP A 41 -9.21 -1.19 12.78
C ASP A 41 -8.29 -0.94 11.57
N LEU A 42 -8.43 0.23 10.94
CA LEU A 42 -7.55 0.68 9.86
C LEU A 42 -6.11 0.87 10.36
N GLU A 43 -5.93 1.54 11.49
CA GLU A 43 -4.59 1.75 12.08
C GLU A 43 -3.91 0.41 12.40
N PHE A 44 -4.65 -0.54 12.98
CA PHE A 44 -4.12 -1.87 13.26
C PHE A 44 -3.69 -2.60 11.97
N MET A 45 -4.51 -2.51 10.92
CA MET A 45 -4.22 -3.13 9.63
C MET A 45 -2.99 -2.51 8.96
N GLU A 46 -2.90 -1.18 8.96
CA GLU A 46 -1.76 -0.44 8.43
C GLU A 46 -0.45 -0.89 9.13
N ARG A 47 -0.45 -0.87 10.46
CA ARG A 47 0.71 -1.32 11.27
C ARG A 47 1.09 -2.77 10.99
N LYS A 48 0.10 -3.66 10.82
CA LYS A 48 0.32 -5.06 10.48
C LYS A 48 0.97 -5.23 9.11
N ILE A 49 0.50 -4.50 8.11
CA ILE A 49 1.08 -4.49 6.76
C ILE A 49 2.51 -3.95 6.81
N LYS A 50 2.73 -2.80 7.46
CA LYS A 50 4.04 -2.18 7.62
C LYS A 50 5.04 -3.13 8.26
N SER A 51 4.64 -3.78 9.37
CA SER A 51 5.50 -4.75 10.08
C SER A 51 5.86 -5.95 9.20
N LYS A 52 4.92 -6.48 8.42
CA LYS A 52 5.18 -7.61 7.51
C LYS A 52 6.10 -7.22 6.36
N LEU A 53 5.93 -6.02 5.79
CA LEU A 53 6.82 -5.51 4.74
C LEU A 53 8.24 -5.30 5.26
N HIS A 54 8.38 -4.66 6.42
CA HIS A 54 9.68 -4.46 7.07
C HIS A 54 10.37 -5.80 7.39
N ALA A 55 9.63 -6.79 7.91
CA ALA A 55 10.20 -8.10 8.23
C ALA A 55 10.74 -8.86 7.00
N VAL A 56 10.15 -8.64 5.82
CA VAL A 56 10.54 -9.35 4.58
C VAL A 56 11.60 -8.58 3.79
N LEU A 57 11.47 -7.25 3.71
CA LEU A 57 12.28 -6.40 2.83
C LEU A 57 13.36 -5.61 3.58
N SER A 58 13.30 -5.56 4.91
CA SER A 58 14.23 -4.79 5.77
C SER A 58 14.34 -3.31 5.39
N ILE A 59 13.24 -2.72 4.91
CA ILE A 59 13.12 -1.29 4.58
C ILE A 59 11.93 -0.69 5.33
N ASP A 60 12.04 0.58 5.71
CA ASP A 60 10.88 1.34 6.17
C ASP A 60 10.07 1.81 4.97
N VAL A 61 8.76 1.63 5.05
CA VAL A 61 7.81 2.05 4.03
C VAL A 61 6.62 2.73 4.70
N THR A 62 6.08 3.73 4.01
CA THR A 62 4.78 4.29 4.35
C THR A 62 3.71 3.37 3.79
N VAL A 63 2.72 2.97 4.60
CA VAL A 63 1.59 2.16 4.13
C VAL A 63 0.36 3.03 4.09
N LYS A 64 -0.36 3.02 2.98
CA LYS A 64 -1.59 3.78 2.81
C LYS A 64 -2.73 2.85 2.44
N LEU A 65 -3.74 2.78 3.30
CA LEU A 65 -4.98 2.08 3.00
C LEU A 65 -5.85 2.97 2.12
N VAL A 66 -6.28 2.44 0.97
CA VAL A 66 -7.11 3.16 0.01
C VAL A 66 -8.44 2.45 -0.21
N GLU A 67 -9.41 3.19 -0.74
CA GLU A 67 -10.75 2.68 -0.95
C GLU A 67 -10.78 1.51 -1.95
N PRO A 68 -11.73 0.56 -1.80
CA PRO A 68 -11.89 -0.51 -2.76
C PRO A 68 -12.09 0.05 -4.19
N LYS A 69 -11.37 -0.50 -5.17
CA LYS A 69 -11.43 -0.12 -6.59
C LYS A 69 -10.91 1.30 -6.89
N SER A 70 -10.17 1.95 -6.00
CA SER A 70 -9.59 3.27 -6.25
C SER A 70 -8.27 3.23 -7.04
N LEU A 71 -7.57 2.11 -7.07
CA LEU A 71 -6.32 1.97 -7.83
C LEU A 71 -6.62 1.73 -9.31
N GLN A 72 -5.86 2.43 -10.17
CA GLN A 72 -6.06 2.37 -11.61
C GLN A 72 -5.81 0.96 -12.16
N ARG A 73 -6.77 0.46 -12.94
CA ARG A 73 -6.67 -0.81 -13.65
C ARG A 73 -6.29 -0.53 -15.09
N SER A 74 -5.19 -1.10 -15.56
CA SER A 74 -4.84 -1.12 -16.98
C SER A 74 -5.50 -2.31 -17.68
N GLU A 75 -5.84 -2.19 -18.95
CA GLU A 75 -6.48 -3.26 -19.73
C GLU A 75 -5.63 -4.51 -20.00
N GLY A 76 -4.33 -4.52 -19.66
CA GLY A 76 -3.48 -5.70 -19.90
C GLY A 76 -2.27 -5.92 -18.99
N LYS A 77 -1.83 -4.92 -18.21
CA LYS A 77 -0.66 -5.06 -17.31
C LYS A 77 -0.73 -4.10 -16.14
N SER A 78 -1.16 -4.57 -14.98
CA SER A 78 -1.29 -3.72 -13.78
C SER A 78 0.02 -2.98 -13.49
N GLN A 79 -0.01 -1.65 -13.51
CA GLN A 79 1.11 -0.83 -13.09
C GLN A 79 1.20 -0.82 -11.57
N ARG A 80 2.04 -1.70 -11.04
CA ARG A 80 2.25 -1.87 -9.60
C ARG A 80 3.28 -0.90 -9.02
N VAL A 81 4.04 -0.21 -9.86
CA VAL A 81 5.09 0.72 -9.44
C VAL A 81 4.94 2.02 -10.22
N ILE A 82 4.83 3.13 -9.49
CA ILE A 82 4.92 4.49 -10.00
C ILE A 82 6.23 5.07 -9.46
N ASP A 83 7.17 5.33 -10.34
CA ASP A 83 8.42 6.00 -10.00
C ASP A 83 8.29 7.49 -10.30
N LYS A 84 8.35 8.31 -9.24
CA LYS A 84 8.31 9.78 -9.28
C LYS A 84 9.65 10.40 -8.90
N ARG A 85 10.73 9.61 -8.87
CA ARG A 85 12.07 10.15 -8.69
C ARG A 85 12.40 10.92 -9.96
N ASN A 86 12.24 12.25 -9.92
CA ASN A 86 12.73 13.12 -10.97
C ASN A 86 14.26 12.99 -10.99
N ILE A 87 14.79 12.27 -11.98
CA ILE A 87 16.22 12.12 -12.21
C ILE A 87 16.74 13.38 -12.90
#